data_AF-A0A645DG53-F1
#
_entry.id   AF-A0A645DG53-F1
#
_cell.length_a   1.000
_cell.length_b   1.000
_cell.length_c   1.000
_cell.angle_alpha   90.00
_cell.angle_beta   90.00
_cell.angle_gamma   90.00
#
_symmetry.space_group_name_H-M   'P 1'
#
loop_
_entity.id
_entity.type
_entity.pdbx_description
1 polymer ?
#
loop_
_entity_poly.entity_id
_entity_poly.type
_entity_poly.pdbx_seq_one_letter_code
_entity_poly.pdbx_strand_id
1 'polypeptide(L)' 'MQGGVPGQGDYPLYNNTLYSLELNAKVELPEWKMMLTLGAETDIMFTNDQVYYVAGRQEQFHLIK' A
#
# COMPACT_ATOMS: atom_id res chain seq x y z
N MET A 1 10.22 7.94 5.94
CA MET A 1 10.35 6.48 6.11
C MET A 1 9.58 6.14 7.37
N GLN A 2 8.69 5.15 7.35
CA GLN A 2 8.19 4.55 8.59
C GLN A 2 9.41 4.26 9.47
N GLY A 3 9.47 4.83 10.66
CA GLY A 3 10.68 4.91 11.50
C GLY A 3 11.11 3.57 12.10
N GLY A 4 10.97 2.47 11.37
CA GLY A 4 11.22 1.10 11.80
C GLY A 4 10.17 0.67 12.81
N VAL A 5 9.09 0.03 12.36
CA VAL A 5 8.28 -0.80 13.26
C VAL A 5 9.12 -2.05 13.56
N PRO A 6 9.35 -2.42 14.83
CA PRO A 6 10.08 -3.65 15.16
C PRO A 6 9.38 -4.88 14.55
N GLY A 7 10.16 -5.78 13.93
CA GLY A 7 9.67 -6.98 13.24
C GLY A 7 9.40 -6.75 11.75
N GLN A 8 9.77 -7.71 10.89
CA GLN A 8 9.62 -7.59 9.43
C GLN A 8 8.18 -7.93 8.95
N GLY A 9 7.18 -7.71 9.81
CA GLY A 9 5.84 -8.28 9.64
C GLY A 9 5.67 -9.65 10.29
N ASP A 10 6.45 -9.95 11.34
CA ASP A 10 6.39 -11.24 12.06
C ASP A 10 5.11 -11.41 12.91
N TYR A 11 4.31 -10.35 13.05
CA TYR A 11 3.04 -10.41 13.78
C TYR A 11 1.99 -11.16 12.93
N PRO A 12 1.39 -12.25 13.45
CA PRO A 12 0.40 -13.00 12.72
C PRO A 12 -0.85 -12.16 12.43
N LEU A 13 -1.39 -12.28 11.23
CA LEU A 13 -2.65 -11.67 10.85
C LEU A 13 -3.81 -12.58 11.27
N TYR A 14 -4.77 -12.04 12.01
CA TYR A 14 -5.93 -12.78 12.51
C TYR A 14 -7.20 -12.39 11.75
N ASN A 15 -8.15 -13.32 11.62
CA ASN A 15 -9.46 -13.02 11.04
C ASN A 15 -10.17 -11.87 11.77
N ASN A 16 -11.00 -11.15 11.02
CA ASN A 16 -11.70 -9.93 11.44
C ASN A 16 -10.75 -8.76 11.77
N THR A 17 -9.64 -8.68 11.04
CA THR A 17 -8.72 -7.53 11.10
C THR A 17 -8.99 -6.60 9.93
N LEU A 18 -9.08 -5.30 10.22
CA LEU A 18 -9.10 -4.22 9.24
C LEU A 18 -7.79 -3.43 9.39
N TYR A 19 -7.05 -3.26 8.30
CA TYR A 19 -5.76 -2.57 8.30
C TYR A 19 -5.52 -1.88 6.96
N SER A 20 -4.64 -0.87 6.96
CA SER A 20 -4.24 -0.14 5.77
C SER A 20 -3.03 -0.82 5.12
N LEU A 21 -3.09 -0.98 3.80
CA LEU A 21 -1.99 -1.38 2.94
C LEU A 21 -1.43 -0.14 2.26
N GLU A 22 -0.28 0.32 2.75
CA GLU A 22 0.42 1.51 2.27
C GLU A 22 1.68 1.08 1.50
N LEU A 23 1.73 1.39 0.21
CA LEU A 23 2.83 1.08 -0.68
C LEU A 23 3.41 2.36 -1.26
N ASN A 24 4.69 2.32 -1.58
CA ASN A 24 5.33 3.38 -2.34
C ASN A 24 6.16 2.82 -3.49
N ALA A 25 6.03 3.42 -4.66
CA ALA A 25 6.91 3.21 -5.80
C ALA A 25 7.83 4.42 -5.95
N LYS A 26 9.13 4.19 -6.18
CA LYS A 26 10.12 5.24 -6.39
C LYS A 26 10.75 5.07 -7.77
N VAL A 27 10.80 6.16 -8.53
CA VAL A 27 11.40 6.20 -9.87
C VAL A 27 12.29 7.43 -9.96
N GLU A 28 13.53 7.23 -10.42
CA GLU A 28 14.42 8.35 -10.76
C GLU A 28 14.03 8.92 -12.12
N LEU A 29 13.95 10.25 -12.21
CA LEU A 29 13.70 11.02 -13.44
C LEU A 29 14.95 11.86 -13.75
N PRO A 30 15.93 11.32 -14.50
CA PRO A 30 17.22 11.98 -14.74
C PRO A 30 17.08 13.35 -15.39
N GLU A 31 16.15 13.50 -16.33
CA GLU A 31 15.86 14.75 -17.05
C GLU A 31 15.44 15.88 -16.11
N TRP A 32 14.85 15.54 -14.96
CA TRP A 32 14.38 16.48 -13.95
C TRP A 32 15.29 16.50 -12.71
N LYS A 33 16.36 15.69 -12.72
CA LYS A 33 17.29 15.51 -11.59
C LYS A 33 16.56 15.26 -10.27
N MET A 34 15.52 14.42 -10.30
CA MET A 34 14.66 14.16 -9.15
C MET A 34 14.26 12.69 -9.01
N MET A 35 13.86 12.31 -7.80
CA MET A 35 13.22 11.02 -7.50
C MET A 35 11.72 11.25 -7.30
N LEU A 36 10.90 10.74 -8.21
CA LEU A 36 9.45 10.70 -8.03
C LEU A 36 9.10 9.55 -7.07
N THR A 37 8.29 9.84 -6.06
CA THR A 37 7.68 8.82 -5.19
C THR A 37 6.18 8.87 -5.35
N LEU A 38 5.58 7.76 -5.77
CA LEU A 38 4.13 7.58 -5.78
C LEU A 38 3.75 6.77 -4.54
N GLY A 39 3.01 7.38 -3.61
CA GLY A 39 2.34 6.68 -2.53
C GLY A 39 1.00 6.14 -3.01
N ALA A 40 0.68 4.91 -2.64
CA ALA A 40 -0.62 4.29 -2.83
C ALA A 40 -1.06 3.68 -1.52
N GLU A 41 -2.30 3.96 -1.11
CA GLU A 41 -2.89 3.45 0.12
C GLU A 41 -4.27 2.88 -0.18
N THR A 42 -4.56 1.71 0.39
CA THR A 42 -5.88 1.09 0.33
C THR A 42 -6.14 0.34 1.62
N ASP A 43 -7.39 0.24 2.04
CA ASP A 43 -7.75 -0.57 3.20
C ASP A 43 -8.08 -2.01 2.81
N ILE A 44 -7.61 -2.93 3.65
CA ILE A 44 -7.80 -4.37 3.54
C ILE A 44 -8.57 -4.87 4.75
N MET A 45 -9.66 -5.60 4.49
CA MET A 45 -10.31 -6.45 5.49
C MET A 45 -9.84 -7.89 5.29
N PHE A 46 -9.24 -8.47 6.33
CA PHE A 46 -8.91 -9.89 6.39
C PHE A 46 -9.92 -10.64 7.25
N THR A 47 -10.74 -11.47 6.61
CA THR A 47 -11.77 -12.27 7.28
C THR A 47 -12.04 -13.55 6.49
N ASN A 48 -12.53 -14.60 7.16
CA ASN A 48 -12.73 -15.94 6.57
C ASN A 48 -11.50 -16.46 5.82
N ASP A 49 -10.29 -16.17 6.32
CA ASP A 49 -9.00 -16.50 5.71
C ASP A 49 -8.84 -15.93 4.28
N GLN A 50 -9.48 -14.79 4.02
CA GLN A 50 -9.49 -14.12 2.73
C GLN A 50 -9.27 -12.61 2.86
N VAL A 51 -8.71 -12.03 1.79
CA VAL A 51 -8.40 -10.60 1.68
C VAL A 51 -9.48 -9.91 0.85
N TYR A 52 -10.01 -8.81 1.38
CA TYR A 52 -10.99 -7.97 0.72
C TYR A 52 -10.47 -6.53 0.65
N TYR A 53 -10.43 -5.95 -0.55
CA TYR A 53 -10.16 -4.53 -0.75
C TYR A 53 -11.46 -3.77 -0.46
N VAL A 54 -11.47 -2.96 0.60
CA VAL A 54 -12.71 -2.38 1.15
C VAL A 54 -13.42 -1.47 0.14
N ALA A 55 -12.65 -0.73 -0.66
CA ALA A 55 -13.16 0.14 -1.72
C ALA A 55 -13.03 -0.47 -3.13
N GLY A 56 -12.82 -1.79 -3.21
CA GLY A 56 -12.39 -2.45 -4.44
C GLY A 56 -10.92 -2.20 -4.75
N ARG A 57 -10.35 -3.04 -5.62
CA ARG A 57 -8.93 -2.93 -5.99
C ARG A 57 -8.78 -1.95 -7.15
N GLN A 58 -7.95 -0.92 -6.97
CA GLN A 58 -7.55 -0.05 -8.07
C GLN A 58 -6.57 -0.80 -8.99
N GLU A 59 -7.01 -1.13 -10.21
CA GLU A 59 -6.21 -1.83 -11.22
C GLU A 59 -5.78 -0.92 -12.39
N GLN A 60 -6.33 0.29 -12.44
CA GLN A 60 -6.11 1.25 -13.51
C GLN A 60 -5.87 2.66 -12.94
N PHE A 61 -5.16 3.49 -13.69
CA PHE A 61 -4.93 4.89 -13.30
C PHE A 61 -6.15 5.75 -13.57
N HIS A 62 -6.49 6.61 -12.61
CA HIS A 62 -7.43 7.71 -12.80
C HIS A 62 -6.65 8.96 -13.25
N LEU A 63 -6.65 9.23 -14.55
CA LEU A 63 -5.90 10.35 -15.14
C LEU A 63 -6.79 11.59 -15.25
N ILE A 64 -6.33 12.73 -14.72
CA ILE A 64 -6.96 14.04 -14.92
C ILE A 64 -6.26 14.73 -16.09
N LYS A 65 -7.03 15.39 -16.96
CA LYS A 65 -6.54 16.12 -18.13
C LYS A 65 -6.67 17.62 -17.94
#